data_AF-A0A1X0UG22-F1
#
_entry.id   AF-A0A1X0UG22-F1
#
_cell.length_a   1.000
_cell.length_b   1.000
_cell.length_c   1.000
_cell.angle_alpha   90.00
_cell.angle_beta   90.00
_cell.angle_gamma   90.00
#
_symmetry.space_group_name_H-M   'P 1'
#
loop_
_entity.id
_entity.type
_entity.pdbx_description
1 polymer ?
#
loop_
_entity_poly.entity_id
_entity_poly.type
_entity_poly.pdbx_seq_one_letter_code
_entity_poly.pdbx_strand_id
1 'polypeptide(L)'
;MFGNIGWGELVVLLVAALVILGPDRLPGAISWVTKSIRQVKDYANGASQQLKDELGTDFEDLRKPLADLNQLRGMTPRAVITKHLLDGDDSIFTGNFDSKKPTTGSSVSGSSSSGSSTNGSLPKPDSKPSLEKKLPTGKTPPIDSDAT
;
A
#
# COMPACT_ATOMS: atom_id res chain seq x y z
N MET A 1 -7.41 16.17 5.38
CA MET A 1 -8.78 16.73 5.34
C MET A 1 -9.83 15.69 4.96
N PHE A 2 -9.51 14.69 4.13
CA PHE A 2 -10.42 13.58 3.78
C PHE A 2 -10.47 12.40 4.78
N GLY A 3 -9.76 12.49 5.91
CA GLY A 3 -9.71 11.42 6.92
C GLY A 3 -10.99 11.23 7.72
N ASN A 4 -11.87 12.22 7.69
CA ASN A 4 -13.19 12.20 8.31
C ASN A 4 -14.30 11.99 7.28
N ILE A 5 -13.98 11.56 6.05
CA ILE A 5 -15.01 11.24 5.05
C ILE A 5 -15.67 9.92 5.50
N GLY A 6 -16.76 10.04 6.24
CA GLY A 6 -17.54 8.91 6.67
C GLY A 6 -18.36 8.35 5.51
N TRP A 7 -19.01 7.22 5.78
CA TRP A 7 -20.01 6.66 4.86
C TRP A 7 -21.12 7.66 4.52
N GLY A 8 -21.45 8.58 5.45
CA GLY A 8 -22.43 9.64 5.23
C GLY A 8 -21.99 10.64 4.16
N GLU A 9 -20.78 11.19 4.26
CA GLU A 9 -20.27 12.14 3.28
C GLU A 9 -20.07 11.51 1.89
N LEU A 10 -19.70 10.22 1.82
CA LEU A 10 -19.61 9.50 0.55
C LEU A 10 -20.96 9.46 -0.18
N VAL A 11 -22.06 9.20 0.54
CA VAL A 11 -23.42 9.23 -0.01
C VAL A 11 -23.78 10.64 -0.47
N VAL A 12 -23.43 11.67 0.30
CA VAL A 12 -23.67 13.07 -0.10
C VAL A 12 -22.93 13.41 -1.40
N LEU A 13 -21.67 12.99 -1.55
CA LEU A 13 -20.90 13.20 -2.78
C LEU A 13 -21.48 12.41 -3.96
N LEU A 14 -21.96 11.19 -3.74
CA LEU A 14 -22.64 10.41 -4.77
C LEU A 14 -23.90 11.12 -5.25
N VAL A 15 -24.75 11.59 -4.33
CA VAL A 15 -25.97 12.34 -4.67
C VAL A 15 -25.62 13.63 -5.38
N ALA A 16 -24.64 14.40 -4.89
CA ALA A 16 -24.19 15.63 -5.56
C ALA A 16 -23.70 15.33 -6.98
N ALA A 17 -22.92 14.28 -7.19
CA ALA A 17 -22.46 13.87 -8.51
C ALA A 17 -23.62 13.45 -9.43
N LEU A 18 -24.61 12.72 -8.92
CA LEU A 18 -25.82 12.34 -9.65
C LEU A 18 -26.67 13.57 -10.03
N VAL A 19 -26.74 14.59 -9.18
CA VAL A 19 -27.51 15.82 -9.45
C VAL A 19 -26.78 16.72 -10.45
N ILE A 20 -25.47 16.92 -10.28
CA ILE A 20 -24.67 17.83 -11.12
C ILE A 20 -24.46 17.24 -12.51
N LEU A 21 -24.10 15.96 -12.58
CA LEU A 21 -23.76 15.29 -13.84
C LEU A 21 -24.97 14.58 -14.47
N GLY A 22 -25.93 14.15 -13.65
CA GLY A 22 -27.07 13.33 -14.06
C GLY A 22 -26.81 11.82 -13.88
N PRO A 23 -27.83 11.03 -13.46
CA PRO A 23 -27.68 9.59 -13.23
C PRO A 23 -27.29 8.80 -14.49
N ASP A 24 -27.72 9.24 -15.65
CA ASP A 24 -27.44 8.56 -16.93
C ASP A 24 -26.01 8.80 -17.44
N ARG A 25 -25.38 9.90 -16.99
CA ARG A 25 -24.08 10.35 -17.52
C ARG A 25 -22.91 9.84 -16.69
N LEU A 26 -23.12 9.66 -15.38
CA LEU A 26 -22.14 9.11 -14.45
C LEU A 26 -21.52 7.76 -14.90
N PRO A 27 -22.31 6.72 -15.24
CA PRO A 27 -21.75 5.45 -15.70
C PRO A 27 -21.00 5.59 -17.04
N GLY A 28 -21.49 6.47 -17.93
CA GLY A 28 -20.80 6.82 -19.18
C GLY A 28 -19.44 7.46 -18.92
N ALA A 29 -19.38 8.47 -18.04
CA ALA A 29 -18.15 9.18 -17.69
C ALA A 29 -17.10 8.25 -17.06
N ILE A 30 -17.50 7.38 -16.12
CA ILE A 30 -16.61 6.39 -15.51
C ILE A 30 -16.03 5.47 -16.58
N SER A 31 -16.86 5.00 -17.51
CA SER A 31 -16.40 4.12 -18.59
C SER A 31 -15.39 4.82 -19.51
N TRP A 32 -15.61 6.10 -19.82
CA TRP A 32 -14.68 6.90 -20.63
C TRP A 32 -13.36 7.11 -19.90
N VAL A 33 -13.39 7.57 -18.66
CA VAL A 33 -12.17 7.76 -17.84
C VAL A 33 -11.37 6.46 -17.72
N THR A 34 -12.05 5.35 -17.45
CA THR A 34 -11.39 4.04 -17.32
C THR A 34 -10.73 3.60 -18.62
N LYS A 35 -11.41 3.80 -19.76
CA LYS A 35 -10.85 3.51 -21.09
C LYS A 35 -9.67 4.42 -21.41
N SER A 36 -9.77 5.72 -21.13
CA SER A 36 -8.71 6.71 -21.35
C SER A 36 -7.46 6.37 -20.52
N ILE A 37 -7.62 6.04 -19.24
CA ILE A 37 -6.51 5.63 -18.37
C ILE A 37 -5.81 4.38 -18.92
N ARG A 38 -6.60 3.41 -19.41
CA ARG A 38 -6.06 2.18 -19.97
C ARG A 38 -5.27 2.46 -21.25
N GLN A 39 -5.84 3.24 -22.17
CA GLN A 39 -5.16 3.69 -23.39
C GLN A 39 -3.86 4.42 -23.06
N VAL A 40 -3.88 5.39 -22.15
CA VAL A 40 -2.68 6.12 -21.73
C VAL A 40 -1.62 5.17 -21.19
N LYS A 41 -1.99 4.18 -20.37
CA LYS A 41 -1.05 3.17 -19.86
C LYS A 41 -0.47 2.33 -20.99
N ASP A 42 -1.28 1.91 -21.94
CA ASP A 42 -0.84 1.10 -23.08
C ASP A 42 0.13 1.88 -23.98
N TYR A 43 -0.17 3.15 -24.27
CA TYR A 43 0.73 4.06 -24.98
C TYR A 43 2.03 4.33 -24.21
N ALA A 44 1.94 4.60 -22.91
CA ALA A 44 3.10 4.85 -22.06
C ALA A 44 4.02 3.62 -21.99
N ASN A 45 3.47 2.41 -21.90
CA ASN A 45 4.24 1.17 -21.94
C ASN A 45 4.92 0.96 -23.30
N GLY A 46 4.19 1.19 -24.41
CA GLY A 46 4.75 1.07 -25.76
C GLY A 46 5.90 2.05 -26.03
N ALA A 47 5.70 3.33 -25.68
CA ALA A 47 6.72 4.36 -25.81
C ALA A 47 7.92 4.08 -24.88
N SER A 48 7.67 3.67 -23.63
CA SER A 48 8.76 3.30 -22.70
C SER A 48 9.56 2.12 -23.23
N GLN A 49 8.93 1.16 -23.91
CA GLN A 49 9.61 0.02 -24.52
C GLN A 49 10.49 0.44 -25.69
N GLN A 50 10.00 1.33 -26.56
CA GLN A 50 10.78 1.90 -27.67
C GLN A 50 11.98 2.72 -27.16
N LEU A 51 11.76 3.55 -26.14
CA LEU A 51 12.84 4.33 -25.54
C LEU A 51 13.87 3.43 -24.84
N LYS A 52 13.45 2.33 -24.21
CA LYS A 52 14.37 1.32 -23.66
C LYS A 52 15.22 0.66 -24.74
N ASP A 53 14.60 0.28 -25.86
CA ASP A 53 15.28 -0.40 -26.96
C ASP A 53 16.26 0.55 -27.68
N GLU A 54 15.93 1.84 -27.79
CA GLU A 54 16.77 2.84 -28.48
C GLU A 54 17.84 3.48 -27.59
N LEU A 55 17.57 3.67 -26.30
CA LEU A 55 18.47 4.42 -25.39
C LEU A 55 19.20 3.53 -24.38
N GLY A 56 18.84 2.24 -24.25
CA GLY A 56 19.56 1.21 -23.50
C GLY A 56 20.01 1.63 -22.10
N THR A 57 21.23 2.15 -22.00
CA THR A 57 21.89 2.59 -20.75
C THR A 57 21.30 3.87 -20.15
N ASP A 58 20.85 4.84 -20.97
CA ASP A 58 20.31 6.11 -20.46
C ASP A 58 18.94 5.94 -19.80
N PHE A 59 18.21 4.86 -20.14
CA PHE A 59 16.96 4.52 -19.49
C PHE A 59 17.16 4.07 -18.03
N GLU A 60 18.28 3.42 -17.69
CA GLU A 60 18.55 2.97 -16.32
C GLU A 60 18.81 4.15 -15.37
N ASP A 61 19.40 5.24 -15.87
CA ASP A 61 19.55 6.47 -15.09
C ASP A 61 18.21 7.18 -14.84
N LEU A 62 17.24 7.03 -15.74
CA LEU A 62 15.86 7.50 -15.52
C LEU A 62 15.04 6.54 -14.66
N ARG A 63 15.43 5.27 -14.61
CA ARG A 63 14.72 4.25 -13.84
C ARG A 63 14.82 4.48 -12.34
N LYS A 64 15.94 4.99 -11.83
CA LYS A 64 16.11 5.40 -10.43
C LYS A 64 15.11 6.49 -10.00
N PRO A 65 15.03 7.66 -10.66
CA PRO A 65 14.06 8.68 -10.30
C PRO A 65 12.61 8.23 -10.54
N LEU A 66 12.33 7.41 -11.57
CA LEU A 66 10.99 6.83 -11.76
C LEU A 66 10.61 5.84 -10.64
N ALA A 67 11.56 5.03 -10.17
CA ALA A 67 11.36 4.13 -9.04
C ALA A 67 11.13 4.90 -7.73
N ASP A 68 11.89 5.96 -7.49
CA ASP A 68 11.71 6.86 -6.34
C ASP A 68 10.34 7.52 -6.38
N LEU A 69 9.88 8.01 -7.54
CA LEU A 69 8.55 8.57 -7.72
C LEU A 69 7.44 7.54 -7.51
N ASN A 70 7.63 6.31 -7.98
CA ASN A 70 6.67 5.23 -7.77
C ASN A 70 6.64 4.76 -6.30
N GLN A 71 7.78 4.81 -5.61
CA GLN A 71 7.89 4.56 -4.16
C GLN A 71 7.22 5.69 -3.36
N LEU A 72 7.39 6.95 -3.78
CA LEU A 72 6.67 8.11 -3.26
C LEU A 72 5.15 8.00 -3.47
N ARG A 73 4.71 7.48 -4.63
CA ARG A 73 3.28 7.22 -4.90
C ARG A 73 2.74 6.01 -4.14
N GLY A 74 3.61 5.05 -3.81
CA GLY A 74 3.30 3.88 -2.99
C GLY A 74 3.11 4.23 -1.51
N MET A 75 3.76 5.29 -1.02
CA MET A 75 3.30 6.00 0.18
C MET A 75 2.03 6.76 -0.20
N THR A 76 0.92 6.52 0.50
CA THR A 76 -0.31 7.26 0.23
C THR A 76 -0.01 8.77 0.22
N PRO A 77 -0.64 9.59 -0.63
CA PRO A 77 -0.39 11.05 -0.65
C PRO A 77 -0.50 11.67 0.75
N ARG A 78 -1.39 11.10 1.56
CA ARG A 78 -1.52 11.38 2.99
C ARG A 78 -0.24 11.05 3.77
N ALA A 79 0.32 9.85 3.62
CA ALA A 79 1.56 9.42 4.26
C ALA A 79 2.78 10.26 3.88
N VAL A 80 2.89 10.72 2.64
CA VAL A 80 3.98 11.63 2.22
C VAL A 80 3.83 12.99 2.89
N ILE A 81 2.62 13.55 2.87
CA ILE A 81 2.34 14.84 3.54
C ILE A 81 2.52 14.72 5.05
N THR A 82 2.09 13.61 5.68
CA THR A 82 2.33 13.43 7.12
C THR A 82 3.80 13.24 7.43
N LYS A 83 4.58 12.52 6.62
CA LYS A 83 6.02 12.37 6.84
C LYS A 83 6.80 13.67 6.61
N HIS A 84 6.42 14.49 5.63
CA HIS A 84 7.17 15.71 5.30
C HIS A 84 6.68 16.98 6.02
N LEU A 85 5.39 17.09 6.35
CA LEU A 85 4.83 18.27 7.02
C LEU A 85 4.44 18.02 8.48
N LEU A 86 4.16 16.78 8.88
CA LEU A 86 3.74 16.44 10.24
C LEU A 86 4.70 15.48 10.95
N ASP A 87 5.91 15.27 10.42
CA ASP A 87 6.95 14.39 10.97
C ASP A 87 6.46 12.95 11.29
N GLY A 88 5.47 12.47 10.51
CA GLY A 88 4.81 11.18 10.68
C GLY A 88 3.67 11.18 11.72
N ASP A 89 3.23 12.34 12.19
CA ASP A 89 2.06 12.47 13.07
C ASP A 89 0.77 12.58 12.25
N ASP A 90 0.05 11.46 12.15
CA ASP A 90 -1.21 11.38 11.43
C ASP A 90 -2.41 11.87 12.27
N SER A 91 -2.22 12.14 13.57
CA SER A 91 -3.29 12.43 14.53
C SER A 91 -4.06 13.71 14.20
N ILE A 92 -3.40 14.71 13.60
CA ILE A 92 -4.02 15.93 13.09
C ILE A 92 -5.04 15.63 11.98
N PHE A 93 -4.79 14.60 11.18
CA PHE A 93 -5.68 14.21 10.08
C PHE A 93 -6.74 13.18 10.47
N THR A 94 -6.53 12.40 11.54
CA THR A 94 -7.49 11.39 12.02
C THR A 94 -8.37 11.89 13.17
N GLY A 95 -8.07 13.05 13.75
CA GLY A 95 -8.83 13.59 14.89
C GLY A 95 -8.57 12.85 16.21
N ASN A 96 -7.59 11.94 16.27
CA ASN A 96 -7.25 11.13 17.46
C ASN A 96 -6.37 11.89 18.48
N PHE A 97 -6.61 13.18 18.71
CA PHE A 97 -5.86 14.01 19.66
C PHE A 97 -5.91 13.50 21.12
N ASP A 98 -6.79 12.53 21.41
CA ASP A 98 -7.00 11.98 22.75
C ASP A 98 -5.97 10.90 23.15
N SER A 99 -5.19 10.34 22.22
CA SER A 99 -4.35 9.16 22.48
C SER A 99 -2.89 9.46 22.83
N LYS A 100 -2.48 10.72 22.93
CA LYS A 100 -1.11 11.09 23.31
C LYS A 100 -1.12 12.17 24.38
N LYS A 101 -1.55 11.79 25.58
CA LYS A 101 -1.22 12.58 26.77
C LYS A 101 0.31 12.62 26.88
N PRO A 102 0.96 13.79 26.91
CA PRO A 102 2.38 13.87 27.16
C PRO A 102 2.58 13.52 28.63
N THR A 103 3.02 12.31 28.92
CA THR A 103 3.52 11.98 30.27
C THR A 103 5.02 12.23 30.30
N THR A 104 5.38 13.50 30.22
CA THR A 104 6.62 14.01 30.82
C THR A 104 6.27 14.35 32.27
N GLY A 105 6.76 13.56 33.22
CA GLY A 105 6.86 13.95 34.65
C GLY A 105 5.91 13.27 35.64
N SER A 106 6.52 12.51 36.55
CA SER A 106 6.13 12.23 37.96
C SER A 106 4.80 11.55 38.29
N SER A 107 4.87 10.29 38.73
CA SER A 107 4.38 9.86 40.06
C SER A 107 4.92 8.48 40.44
N VAL A 108 5.34 8.40 41.70
CA VAL A 108 5.85 7.24 42.43
C VAL A 108 4.70 6.44 43.04
N SER A 109 4.99 5.19 43.45
CA SER A 109 4.20 4.28 44.30
C SER A 109 3.16 3.40 43.56
N GLY A 110 3.10 2.08 43.73
CA GLY A 110 3.71 1.23 44.75
C GLY A 110 3.68 -0.25 44.39
N SER A 111 4.52 -1.00 45.09
CA SER A 111 4.70 -2.45 45.00
C SER A 111 3.65 -3.24 45.78
N SER A 112 3.53 -4.52 45.43
CA SER A 112 2.87 -5.67 46.11
C SER A 112 1.73 -6.25 45.25
N SER A 113 1.57 -7.56 45.04
CA SER A 113 2.29 -8.75 45.52
C SER A 113 1.80 -9.98 44.75
N SER A 114 2.63 -11.05 44.76
CA SER A 114 2.25 -12.48 44.74
C SER A 114 1.58 -13.02 43.47
N GLY A 115 2.04 -14.08 42.80
CA GLY A 115 3.02 -15.11 43.08
C GLY A 115 2.65 -16.37 42.28
N SER A 116 3.63 -17.25 42.01
CA SER A 116 3.49 -18.65 41.56
C SER A 116 3.16 -18.89 40.08
N SER A 117 3.65 -19.90 39.34
CA SER A 117 4.78 -20.85 39.44
C SER A 117 4.74 -21.69 38.14
N THR A 118 5.91 -22.15 37.70
CA THR A 118 6.17 -23.29 36.80
C THR A 118 5.74 -23.11 35.32
N ASN A 119 6.40 -23.63 34.29
CA ASN A 119 7.37 -24.72 34.20
C ASN A 119 8.00 -24.69 32.78
N GLY A 120 9.30 -24.98 32.69
CA GLY A 120 10.04 -25.63 31.57
C GLY A 120 9.90 -25.10 30.14
N SER A 121 10.88 -25.12 29.26
CA SER A 121 12.25 -25.61 29.25
C SER A 121 12.80 -25.12 27.91
N LEU A 122 13.97 -24.48 27.93
CA LEU A 122 14.84 -24.45 26.75
C LEU A 122 15.68 -25.73 26.75
N PRO A 123 15.97 -26.29 25.57
CA PRO A 123 17.38 -26.32 25.20
C PRO A 123 17.63 -25.91 23.74
N LYS A 124 18.58 -24.97 23.61
CA LYS A 124 19.75 -24.83 22.72
C LYS A 124 20.04 -25.88 21.59
N PRO A 125 21.01 -25.62 20.68
CA PRO A 125 20.86 -25.14 19.31
C PRO A 125 21.41 -26.16 18.26
N ASP A 126 21.59 -25.69 17.02
CA ASP A 126 22.45 -26.23 15.92
C ASP A 126 21.76 -26.89 14.70
N SER A 127 22.23 -26.43 13.52
CA SER A 127 22.37 -27.14 12.23
C SER A 127 21.36 -26.89 11.09
N LYS A 128 21.73 -25.94 10.21
CA LYS A 128 21.81 -25.99 8.71
C LYS A 128 20.58 -26.38 7.83
N PRO A 129 20.54 -25.91 6.56
CA PRO A 129 19.31 -25.70 5.79
C PRO A 129 18.93 -26.91 4.92
N SER A 130 17.65 -27.29 4.95
CA SER A 130 17.10 -28.28 4.02
C SER A 130 16.04 -27.63 3.14
N LEU A 131 16.39 -27.48 1.86
CA LEU A 131 15.47 -27.45 0.73
C LEU A 131 14.44 -28.57 0.91
N GLU A 132 13.16 -28.25 1.01
CA GLU A 132 12.10 -29.21 0.69
C GLU A 132 10.82 -28.46 0.28
N LYS A 133 10.72 -28.27 -1.02
CA LYS A 133 9.52 -27.87 -1.74
C LYS A 133 8.52 -29.03 -1.68
N LYS A 134 7.44 -28.89 -0.91
CA LYS A 134 6.37 -29.91 -0.85
C LYS A 134 5.04 -29.31 -1.32
N LEU A 135 4.76 -29.48 -2.62
CA LEU A 135 3.43 -29.32 -3.23
C LEU A 135 2.56 -30.54 -2.88
N PRO A 136 1.26 -30.36 -2.53
CA PRO A 136 0.30 -31.45 -2.57
C PRO A 136 -0.14 -31.75 -4.03
N THR A 137 0.32 -32.91 -4.50
CA THR A 137 -0.39 -33.97 -5.24
C THR A 137 -1.63 -33.59 -6.07
N GLY A 138 -1.54 -33.74 -7.41
CA GLY A 138 -2.75 -34.10 -8.18
C GLY A 138 -3.00 -33.49 -9.56
N LYS A 139 -2.09 -32.75 -10.20
CA LYS A 139 -2.29 -32.35 -11.61
C LYS A 139 -1.00 -32.54 -12.42
N THR A 140 -1.11 -33.27 -13.52
CA THR A 140 -0.06 -33.51 -14.52
C THR A 140 0.51 -32.16 -15.02
N PRO A 141 1.84 -32.04 -15.24
CA PRO A 141 2.39 -30.84 -15.86
C PRO A 141 1.81 -30.64 -17.27
N PRO A 142 1.62 -29.39 -17.71
CA PRO A 142 1.21 -29.11 -19.08
C PRO A 142 2.28 -29.63 -20.04
N ILE A 143 1.84 -30.38 -21.06
CA ILE A 143 2.69 -30.82 -22.17
C ILE A 143 3.05 -29.58 -22.98
N ASP A 144 4.35 -29.35 -23.14
CA ASP A 144 4.92 -28.32 -23.99
C ASP A 144 4.79 -28.77 -25.45
N SER A 145 3.91 -28.13 -26.22
CA SER A 145 3.63 -28.46 -27.61
C SER A 145 4.35 -27.54 -28.63
N ASP A 146 5.24 -26.64 -28.18
CA ASP A 146 6.08 -25.82 -29.06
C ASP A 146 7.55 -26.28 -29.10
N ALA A 147 7.85 -27.47 -28.55
CA ALA A 147 9.09 -28.17 -28.84
C ALA A 147 9.03 -28.88 -30.21
N THR A 148 9.16 -28.12 -31.31
CA THR A 148 9.81 -28.47 -32.60
C THR A 148 10.06 -27.20 -33.40
#